data_AF-A0A517W748-F1
#
_entry.id   AF-A0A517W748-F1
#
_cell.length_a   1.000
_cell.length_b   1.000
_cell.length_c   1.000
_cell.angle_alpha   90.00
_cell.angle_beta   90.00
_cell.angle_gamma   90.00
#
_symmetry.space_group_name_H-M   'P 1'
#
loop_
_entity.id
_entity.type
_entity.pdbx_description
1 polymer ?
#
loop_
_entity_poly.entity_id
_entity_poly.type
_entity_poly.pdbx_seq_one_letter_code
_entity_poly.pdbx_strand_id
1 'polypeptide(L)'
;MNLFLFSGRAVRMLTTLCLLSITVGCGGSIHPDYSQLGLVDVSGTVTLDGQPLSGAEVAFEAPDGTYSSGVTDSSGNFDLMFNTEKSGCLTGEKTVRIRMAGNPEGMGEAPDDAGNSDEGGKQKPAPGKIPAAYNQDSTLKATVDADHTSFQFDLKSNP
;
A
#
# COMPACT_ATOMS: atom_id res chain seq x y z
N MET A 1 62.61 1.30 -55.19
CA MET A 1 62.64 2.14 -53.97
C MET A 1 61.38 3.00 -54.00
N ASN A 2 60.35 2.90 -53.18
CA ASN A 2 60.05 2.08 -52.01
C ASN A 2 58.57 1.65 -52.05
N LEU A 3 58.35 0.44 -51.57
CA LEU A 3 57.08 -0.23 -51.35
C LEU A 3 56.35 0.45 -50.18
N PHE A 4 55.15 1.02 -50.38
CA PHE A 4 54.24 1.38 -49.29
C PHE A 4 52.94 0.56 -49.41
N LEU A 5 53.07 -0.71 -49.06
CA LEU A 5 51.95 -1.56 -48.67
C LEU A 5 51.85 -1.50 -47.14
N PHE A 6 51.05 -0.57 -46.61
CA PHE A 6 50.66 -0.58 -45.20
C PHE A 6 49.13 -0.73 -45.09
N SER A 7 48.76 -2.01 -44.96
CA SER A 7 47.70 -2.52 -44.08
C SER A 7 46.27 -1.96 -44.21
N GLY A 8 45.55 -2.38 -45.27
CA GLY A 8 44.08 -2.50 -45.25
C GLY A 8 43.51 -3.41 -44.14
N ARG A 9 44.39 -4.10 -43.40
CA ARG A 9 44.07 -4.86 -42.17
C ARG A 9 43.89 -3.96 -40.95
N ALA A 10 44.58 -2.82 -40.88
CA ALA A 10 44.52 -1.92 -39.73
C ALA A 10 43.21 -1.10 -39.70
N VAL A 11 42.76 -0.65 -40.87
CA VAL A 11 41.48 0.08 -41.00
C VAL A 11 40.31 -0.85 -40.70
N ARG A 12 40.33 -2.11 -41.17
CA ARG A 12 39.30 -3.12 -40.87
C ARG A 12 39.29 -3.56 -39.40
N MET A 13 40.44 -3.59 -38.73
CA MET A 13 40.53 -3.90 -37.29
C MET A 13 39.94 -2.78 -36.42
N LEU A 14 40.11 -1.52 -36.81
CA LEU A 14 39.64 -0.38 -36.01
C LEU A 14 38.11 -0.19 -36.10
N THR A 15 37.48 -0.52 -37.23
CA THR A 15 36.01 -0.46 -37.38
C THR A 15 35.28 -1.58 -36.64
N THR A 16 35.93 -2.74 -36.45
CA THR A 16 35.33 -3.90 -35.75
C THR A 16 35.38 -3.75 -34.22
N LEU A 17 36.34 -2.97 -33.70
CA LEU A 17 36.50 -2.73 -32.26
C LEU A 17 35.54 -1.66 -31.70
N CYS A 18 35.17 -0.65 -32.50
CA CYS A 18 34.17 0.35 -32.10
C CYS A 18 32.72 -0.16 -32.13
N LEU A 19 32.43 -1.28 -32.82
CA LEU A 19 31.08 -1.86 -32.91
C LEU A 19 30.75 -2.83 -31.75
N LEU A 20 31.73 -3.13 -30.88
CA LEU A 20 31.59 -4.06 -29.76
C LEU A 20 31.38 -3.37 -28.39
N SER A 21 31.28 -2.03 -28.37
CA SER A 21 31.27 -1.24 -27.12
C SER A 21 29.88 -0.85 -26.62
N ILE A 22 28.78 -1.31 -27.24
CA ILE A 22 27.41 -0.80 -26.97
C ILE A 22 26.57 -1.78 -26.13
N THR A 23 27.07 -2.96 -25.74
CA THR A 23 26.22 -3.99 -25.08
C THR A 23 26.25 -4.01 -23.56
N VAL A 24 26.88 -3.04 -22.88
CA VAL A 24 26.72 -2.91 -21.41
C VAL A 24 25.50 -2.02 -21.14
N GLY A 25 24.33 -2.52 -21.54
CA GLY A 25 23.06 -2.03 -21.03
C GLY A 25 23.01 -2.39 -19.55
N CYS A 26 23.08 -1.38 -18.69
CA CYS A 26 22.94 -1.52 -17.25
C CYS A 26 21.48 -1.87 -16.93
N GLY A 27 21.14 -3.16 -17.04
CA GLY A 27 19.86 -3.73 -16.63
C GLY A 27 19.78 -3.91 -15.11
N GLY A 28 20.15 -2.87 -14.35
CA GLY A 28 19.95 -2.85 -12.91
C GLY A 28 18.51 -2.43 -12.63
N SER A 29 17.63 -3.39 -12.33
CA SER A 29 16.30 -3.10 -11.80
C SER A 29 16.47 -2.27 -10.51
N ILE A 30 16.06 -0.99 -10.55
CA ILE A 30 16.03 -0.13 -9.37
C ILE A 30 14.93 -0.67 -8.47
N HIS A 31 15.31 -1.47 -7.47
CA HIS A 31 14.39 -1.83 -6.40
C HIS A 31 14.47 -0.78 -5.30
N PRO A 32 13.32 -0.29 -4.79
CA PRO A 32 13.31 0.55 -3.61
C PRO A 32 13.95 -0.17 -2.42
N ASP A 33 14.85 0.51 -1.71
CA ASP A 33 15.47 0.00 -0.49
C ASP A 33 14.62 0.40 0.73
N TYR A 34 13.96 -0.59 1.32
CA TYR A 34 13.09 -0.41 2.49
C TYR A 34 13.84 -0.57 3.82
N SER A 35 15.13 -0.94 3.82
CA SER A 35 15.86 -1.30 5.05
C SER A 35 15.99 -0.15 6.05
N GLN A 36 15.90 1.10 5.57
CA GLN A 36 16.04 2.31 6.39
C GLN A 36 14.72 2.86 6.92
N LEU A 37 13.57 2.29 6.51
CA LEU A 37 12.27 2.81 6.91
C LEU A 37 11.85 2.41 8.33
N GLY A 38 12.48 1.39 8.92
CA GLY A 38 12.12 0.95 10.28
C GLY A 38 10.70 0.39 10.37
N LEU A 39 10.25 -0.31 9.32
CA LEU A 39 8.94 -0.97 9.29
C LEU A 39 8.88 -2.09 10.33
N VAL A 40 7.75 -2.18 11.03
CA VAL A 40 7.40 -3.31 11.89
C VAL A 40 6.21 -4.05 11.30
N ASP A 41 6.22 -5.38 11.35
CA ASP A 41 5.06 -6.17 10.92
C ASP A 41 3.92 -5.93 11.91
N VAL A 42 2.75 -5.55 11.39
CA VAL A 42 1.56 -5.24 12.19
C VAL A 42 0.42 -6.13 11.74
N SER A 43 -0.24 -6.75 12.70
CA SER A 43 -1.40 -7.61 12.47
C SER A 43 -2.52 -7.29 13.45
N GLY A 44 -3.68 -7.88 13.25
CA GLY A 44 -4.78 -7.70 14.18
C GLY A 44 -6.07 -8.36 13.78
N THR A 45 -7.13 -8.04 14.52
CA THR A 45 -8.46 -8.57 14.29
C THR A 45 -9.52 -7.48 14.34
N VAL A 46 -10.55 -7.60 13.51
CA VAL A 46 -11.72 -6.72 13.53
C VAL A 46 -12.99 -7.54 13.75
N THR A 47 -13.82 -7.08 14.68
CA THR A 47 -15.18 -7.59 14.87
C THR A 47 -16.20 -6.48 14.69
N LEU A 48 -17.42 -6.83 14.29
CA LEU A 48 -18.58 -5.96 14.29
C LEU A 48 -19.70 -6.63 15.09
N ASP A 49 -20.16 -5.97 16.15
CA ASP A 49 -21.15 -6.51 17.08
C ASP A 49 -20.77 -7.90 17.64
N GLY A 50 -19.46 -8.12 17.81
CA GLY A 50 -18.90 -9.38 18.35
C GLY A 50 -18.77 -10.51 17.33
N GLN A 51 -19.09 -10.27 16.04
CA GLN A 51 -18.83 -11.22 14.96
C GLN A 51 -17.57 -10.81 14.18
N PRO A 52 -16.72 -11.76 13.74
CA PRO A 52 -15.61 -11.45 12.86
C PRO A 52 -16.05 -10.68 11.61
N LEU A 53 -15.37 -9.58 11.32
CA LEU A 53 -15.69 -8.75 10.16
C LEU A 53 -14.76 -9.10 9.01
N SER A 54 -15.26 -9.84 8.02
CA SER A 54 -14.51 -10.25 6.83
C SER A 54 -14.61 -9.23 5.69
N GLY A 55 -13.54 -9.08 4.91
CA GLY A 55 -13.50 -8.22 3.72
C GLY A 55 -13.47 -6.72 4.02
N ALA A 56 -13.10 -6.34 5.24
CA ALA A 56 -12.90 -4.95 5.62
C ALA A 56 -11.46 -4.53 5.36
N GLU A 57 -11.27 -3.40 4.69
CA GLU A 57 -9.99 -2.73 4.61
C GLU A 57 -9.73 -1.98 5.91
N VAL A 58 -8.56 -2.24 6.50
CA VAL A 58 -8.02 -1.58 7.69
C VAL A 58 -6.83 -0.76 7.24
N ALA A 59 -6.86 0.55 7.46
CA ALA A 59 -5.79 1.47 7.12
C ALA A 59 -5.27 2.19 8.38
N PHE A 60 -3.95 2.21 8.54
CA PHE A 60 -3.26 2.94 9.61
C PHE A 60 -2.63 4.18 8.98
N GLU A 61 -3.24 5.35 9.18
CA GLU A 61 -2.80 6.61 8.61
C GLU A 61 -1.94 7.39 9.61
N ALA A 62 -0.71 7.73 9.20
CA ALA A 62 0.17 8.62 9.93
C ALA A 62 -0.20 10.10 9.71
N PRO A 63 0.19 11.02 10.62
CA PRO A 63 -0.10 12.44 10.47
C PRO A 63 0.49 13.09 9.21
N ASP A 64 1.53 12.50 8.63
CA ASP A 64 2.18 12.96 7.40
C ASP A 64 1.48 12.46 6.11
N GLY A 65 0.39 11.70 6.24
CA GLY A 65 -0.38 11.14 5.13
C GLY A 65 0.11 9.78 4.62
N THR A 66 1.25 9.28 5.14
CA THR A 66 1.68 7.91 4.86
C THR A 66 0.74 6.93 5.52
N TYR A 67 0.45 5.81 4.87
CA TYR A 67 -0.40 4.78 5.47
C TYR A 67 0.08 3.37 5.13
N SER A 68 -0.41 2.42 5.91
CA SER A 68 -0.29 0.99 5.64
C SER A 68 -1.66 0.37 5.76
N SER A 69 -1.99 -0.60 4.92
CA SER A 69 -3.33 -1.19 4.90
C SER A 69 -3.34 -2.70 4.71
N GLY A 70 -4.42 -3.33 5.14
CA GLY A 70 -4.69 -4.75 4.99
C GLY A 70 -6.18 -5.00 4.83
N VAL A 71 -6.55 -6.17 4.32
CA VAL A 71 -7.95 -6.59 4.20
C VAL A 71 -8.19 -7.77 5.13
N THR A 72 -9.27 -7.73 5.90
CA THR A 72 -9.59 -8.80 6.84
C THR A 72 -10.02 -10.09 6.14
N ASP A 73 -9.52 -11.22 6.63
CA ASP A 73 -9.89 -12.56 6.18
C ASP A 73 -11.28 -12.99 6.70
N SER A 74 -11.67 -14.25 6.46
CA SER A 74 -12.96 -14.80 6.94
C SER A 74 -13.09 -14.85 8.46
N SER A 75 -11.97 -14.84 9.18
CA SER A 75 -11.88 -14.85 10.63
C SER A 75 -11.68 -13.46 11.22
N GLY A 76 -11.72 -12.42 10.38
CA GLY A 76 -11.57 -11.02 10.79
C GLY A 76 -10.12 -10.60 11.02
N ASN A 77 -9.13 -11.45 10.71
CA ASN A 77 -7.71 -11.13 10.89
C ASN A 77 -7.20 -10.28 9.73
N PHE A 78 -6.28 -9.36 9.99
CA PHE A 78 -5.56 -8.60 8.97
C PHE A 78 -4.07 -8.56 9.26
N ASP A 79 -3.29 -8.38 8.19
CA ASP A 79 -1.87 -8.03 8.22
C ASP A 79 -1.68 -6.75 7.40
N LEU A 80 -0.92 -5.79 7.92
CA LEU A 80 -0.68 -4.53 7.23
C LEU A 80 0.45 -4.65 6.21
N MET A 81 0.18 -4.11 5.03
CA MET A 81 1.13 -3.89 3.96
C MET A 81 1.46 -2.41 3.88
N PHE A 82 2.75 -2.08 3.86
CA PHE A 82 3.22 -0.71 3.63
C PHE A 82 2.96 -0.30 2.18
N ASN A 83 3.09 -1.24 1.25
CA ASN A 83 2.73 -1.10 -0.16
C ASN A 83 2.48 -2.49 -0.76
N THR A 84 2.31 -2.60 -2.08
CA THR A 84 2.03 -3.87 -2.76
C THR A 84 3.15 -4.91 -2.67
N GLU A 85 4.36 -4.53 -2.27
CA GLU A 85 5.56 -5.38 -2.27
C GLU A 85 6.08 -5.66 -0.85
N LYS A 86 5.78 -4.79 0.12
CA LYS A 86 6.41 -4.79 1.44
C LYS A 86 5.39 -4.78 2.58
N SER A 87 5.49 -5.76 3.46
CA SER A 87 4.75 -5.81 4.72
C SER A 87 5.23 -4.76 5.71
N GLY A 88 4.34 -4.41 6.63
CA GLY A 88 4.64 -3.64 7.82
C GLY A 88 4.07 -2.23 7.80
N CYS A 89 4.35 -1.52 8.88
CA CYS A 89 3.90 -0.17 9.15
C CYS A 89 5.04 0.61 9.81
N LEU A 90 5.12 1.91 9.53
CA LEU A 90 6.02 2.79 10.25
C LEU A 90 5.55 2.94 11.70
N THR A 91 6.50 2.96 12.64
CA THR A 91 6.19 3.23 14.05
C THR A 91 5.57 4.62 14.26
N GLY A 92 4.98 4.85 15.43
CA GLY A 92 4.36 6.10 15.84
C GLY A 92 2.84 6.07 15.86
N GLU A 93 2.23 7.22 16.11
CA GLU A 93 0.78 7.36 16.19
C GLU A 93 0.12 7.20 14.82
N LYS A 94 -1.06 6.58 14.82
CA LYS A 94 -1.88 6.31 13.65
C LYS A 94 -3.35 6.61 13.94
N THR A 95 -4.03 7.20 12.98
CA THR A 95 -5.50 7.16 12.91
C THR A 95 -5.89 5.91 12.15
N VAL A 96 -6.73 5.07 12.74
CA VAL A 96 -7.14 3.81 12.12
C VAL A 96 -8.46 4.02 11.41
N ARG A 97 -8.54 3.66 10.13
CA ARG A 97 -9.79 3.70 9.36
C ARG A 97 -10.16 2.30 8.93
N ILE A 98 -11.42 1.94 9.11
CA ILE A 98 -11.96 0.63 8.77
C ILE A 98 -13.21 0.83 7.91
N ARG A 99 -13.20 0.26 6.71
CA ARG A 99 -14.31 0.29 5.75
C ARG A 99 -14.45 -1.06 5.05
N MET A 100 -15.58 -1.33 4.42
CA MET A 100 -15.67 -2.48 3.52
C MET A 100 -14.82 -2.22 2.28
N ALA A 101 -14.00 -3.20 1.87
CA ALA A 101 -13.19 -3.09 0.67
C ALA A 101 -14.09 -2.92 -0.57
N GLY A 102 -13.71 -2.04 -1.49
CA GLY A 102 -14.49 -1.73 -2.69
C GLY A 102 -15.63 -0.72 -2.49
N ASN A 103 -15.79 -0.15 -1.31
CA ASN A 103 -16.71 0.98 -1.09
C ASN A 103 -15.95 2.32 -1.30
N PRO A 104 -16.35 3.17 -2.27
CA PRO A 104 -15.62 4.39 -2.62
C PRO A 104 -15.68 5.50 -1.55
N GLU A 105 -16.57 5.37 -0.55
CA GLU A 105 -16.87 6.40 0.46
C GLU A 105 -15.72 6.71 1.45
N GLY A 106 -14.45 6.43 1.16
CA GLY A 106 -13.36 6.72 2.12
C GLY A 106 -11.95 6.85 1.58
N MET A 107 -11.74 6.84 0.25
CA MET A 107 -10.45 7.26 -0.30
C MET A 107 -10.66 8.69 -0.77
N GLY A 108 -9.71 9.57 -0.45
CA GLY A 108 -9.65 10.89 -1.07
C GLY A 108 -9.87 10.75 -2.57
N GLU A 109 -10.78 11.55 -3.08
CA GLU A 109 -11.34 11.49 -4.42
C GLU A 109 -10.26 11.51 -5.50
N ALA A 110 -10.26 10.52 -6.39
CA ALA A 110 -10.02 10.81 -7.81
C ALA A 110 -11.40 11.07 -8.41
N PRO A 111 -11.65 12.24 -9.05
CA PRO A 111 -12.98 12.55 -9.53
C PRO A 111 -13.23 11.85 -10.87
N ASP A 112 -14.12 10.87 -10.90
CA ASP A 112 -14.93 10.59 -12.09
C ASP A 112 -16.32 10.02 -11.75
N ASP A 113 -17.29 10.91 -11.94
CA ASP A 113 -18.64 10.72 -12.47
C ASP A 113 -19.22 9.29 -12.53
N ALA A 114 -20.15 8.99 -11.61
CA ALA A 114 -21.37 8.21 -11.91
C ALA A 114 -22.40 8.26 -10.76
N GLY A 115 -23.38 9.17 -10.90
CA GLY A 115 -24.83 8.89 -10.77
C GLY A 115 -25.45 8.22 -9.53
N ASN A 116 -26.34 9.01 -8.89
CA ASN A 116 -27.68 8.65 -8.35
C ASN A 116 -27.73 7.82 -7.03
N SER A 117 -28.59 8.03 -6.02
CA SER A 117 -29.72 8.93 -5.73
C SER A 117 -30.11 8.81 -4.25
N ASP A 118 -30.55 9.93 -3.67
CA ASP A 118 -31.68 10.15 -2.76
C ASP A 118 -31.83 9.61 -1.30
N GLU A 119 -32.23 10.60 -0.49
CA GLU A 119 -33.27 10.65 0.56
C GLU A 119 -33.14 9.86 1.88
N GLY A 120 -32.90 10.64 2.95
CA GLY A 120 -34.00 10.99 3.85
C GLY A 120 -34.63 9.88 4.69
N GLY A 121 -33.85 9.21 5.54
CA GLY A 121 -34.39 8.36 6.60
C GLY A 121 -33.32 8.04 7.63
N LYS A 122 -33.66 8.09 8.93
CA LYS A 122 -32.79 7.56 9.99
C LYS A 122 -32.75 6.03 9.86
N GLN A 123 -31.99 5.55 8.88
CA GLN A 123 -31.83 4.14 8.58
C GLN A 123 -30.84 3.55 9.59
N LYS A 124 -31.31 2.62 10.41
CA LYS A 124 -30.45 1.66 11.10
C LYS A 124 -29.40 1.16 10.09
N PRO A 125 -28.08 1.21 10.38
CA PRO A 125 -27.07 0.84 9.40
C PRO A 125 -27.41 -0.54 8.84
N ALA A 126 -27.48 -0.62 7.50
CA ALA A 126 -27.68 -1.88 6.81
C ALA A 126 -26.57 -2.86 7.28
N PRO A 127 -26.88 -4.16 7.43
CA PRO A 127 -25.84 -5.15 7.70
C PRO A 127 -24.76 -5.01 6.61
N GLY A 128 -23.57 -4.55 6.99
CA GLY A 128 -22.48 -4.21 6.07
C GLY A 128 -22.06 -2.73 6.04
N LYS A 129 -22.81 -1.80 6.63
CA LYS A 129 -22.36 -0.39 6.75
C LYS A 129 -21.57 -0.19 8.04
N ILE A 130 -20.27 0.04 7.90
CA ILE A 130 -19.39 0.44 9.01
C ILE A 130 -19.69 1.91 9.37
N PRO A 131 -19.95 2.24 10.65
CA PRO A 131 -20.22 3.61 11.07
C PRO A 131 -19.10 4.61 10.74
N ALA A 132 -19.49 5.87 10.51
CA ALA A 132 -18.58 6.96 10.18
C ALA A 132 -17.47 7.16 11.23
N ALA A 133 -17.79 6.92 12.50
CA ALA A 133 -16.89 7.01 13.64
C ALA A 133 -15.69 6.03 13.60
N TYR A 134 -15.68 5.10 12.64
CA TYR A 134 -14.56 4.19 12.37
C TYR A 134 -13.98 4.36 10.95
N ASN A 135 -14.56 5.21 10.10
CA ASN A 135 -14.05 5.52 8.76
C ASN A 135 -13.77 7.02 8.55
N GLN A 136 -14.61 7.79 7.85
CA GLN A 136 -14.45 9.20 7.52
C GLN A 136 -14.22 10.07 8.78
N ASP A 137 -14.97 9.81 9.84
CA ASP A 137 -14.87 10.52 11.12
C ASP A 137 -14.16 9.66 12.17
N SER A 138 -13.18 8.85 11.75
CA SER A 138 -12.60 7.85 12.64
C SER A 138 -12.02 8.47 13.91
N THR A 139 -12.45 7.90 15.03
CA THR A 139 -11.90 8.20 16.37
C THR A 139 -10.92 7.13 16.83
N LEU A 140 -10.71 6.07 16.05
CA LEU A 140 -9.80 4.98 16.38
C LEU A 140 -8.34 5.44 16.29
N LYS A 141 -7.56 5.12 17.32
CA LYS A 141 -6.14 5.43 17.42
C LYS A 141 -5.34 4.17 17.70
N ALA A 142 -4.15 4.10 17.12
CA ALA A 142 -3.17 3.07 17.39
C ALA A 142 -1.78 3.71 17.52
N THR A 143 -1.00 3.27 18.50
CA THR A 143 0.42 3.61 18.61
C THR A 143 1.19 2.37 18.26
N VAL A 144 1.91 2.42 17.14
CA VAL A 144 2.73 1.30 16.66
C VAL A 144 4.15 1.50 17.15
N ASP A 145 4.70 0.50 17.83
CA ASP A 145 6.10 0.48 18.24
C ASP A 145 6.63 -0.97 18.24
N ALA A 146 7.88 -1.17 18.67
CA ALA A 146 8.54 -2.47 18.64
C ALA A 146 7.84 -3.52 19.53
N ASP A 147 7.12 -3.09 20.56
CA ASP A 147 6.45 -3.96 21.54
C ASP A 147 4.92 -4.02 21.30
N HIS A 148 4.36 -3.08 20.54
CA HIS A 148 2.94 -2.97 20.22
C HIS A 148 2.69 -3.08 18.72
N THR A 149 2.58 -4.31 18.23
CA THR A 149 2.37 -4.63 16.81
C THR A 149 1.08 -5.40 16.51
N SER A 150 0.31 -5.77 17.54
CA SER A 150 -0.96 -6.48 17.40
C SER A 150 -2.12 -5.65 17.93
N PHE A 151 -3.19 -5.51 17.13
CA PHE A 151 -4.33 -4.65 17.46
C PHE A 151 -5.67 -5.38 17.34
N GLN A 152 -6.61 -5.08 18.22
CA GLN A 152 -7.99 -5.58 18.14
C GLN A 152 -8.97 -4.41 18.08
N PHE A 153 -9.88 -4.45 17.11
CA PHE A 153 -10.92 -3.45 16.93
C PHE A 153 -12.31 -4.09 17.04
N ASP A 154 -12.99 -3.81 18.15
CA ASP A 154 -14.35 -4.31 18.41
C ASP A 154 -15.39 -3.23 18.07
N LEU A 155 -15.82 -3.23 16.81
CA LEU A 155 -16.75 -2.23 16.29
C LEU A 155 -18.17 -2.50 16.76
N LYS A 156 -18.94 -1.41 16.90
CA LYS A 156 -20.38 -1.46 17.16
C LYS A 156 -21.12 -0.88 15.97
N SER A 157 -22.22 -1.50 15.55
CA SER A 157 -23.04 -0.93 14.47
C SER A 157 -23.72 0.39 14.85
N ASN A 158 -23.87 0.66 16.16
CA ASN A 158 -24.45 1.90 16.68
C ASN A 158 -23.63 2.41 17.89
N PRO A 159 -22.47 3.05 17.64
CA PRO A 159 -21.56 3.56 18.66
C PRO A 159 -22.04 4.83 19.36
#